data_AF-A0A7V3GT00-F1
#
_entry.id   AF-A0A7V3GT00-F1
#
_cell.length_a   1.000
_cell.length_b   1.000
_cell.length_c   1.000
_cell.angle_alpha   90.00
_cell.angle_beta   90.00
_cell.angle_gamma   90.00
#
_symmetry.space_group_name_H-M   'P 1'
#
loop_
_entity.id
_entity.type
_entity.pdbx_description
1 polymer ?
#
loop_
_entity_poly.entity_id
_entity_poly.type
_entity_poly.pdbx_seq_one_letter_code
_entity_poly.pdbx_strand_id
1 'polypeptide(L)'
;MADLQFRLTDELWQDLVTLEGAPISAIVVWDQSMLDEALDEPVTPATRPFVDIDLYLANQTKLELYGASIAIDEESDPIIGLDDIGETLARHSRDGTIIDEIASGPEEMLVLVLSNDRNESLLVAVSAWMEDVWETLPEDAI
;
A
#
# COMPACT_ATOMS: atom_id res chain seq x y z
N MET A 1 12.45 -4.21 -16.66
CA MET A 1 11.34 -4.76 -15.88
C MET A 1 11.90 -4.98 -14.50
N ALA A 2 11.34 -4.29 -13.50
CA ALA A 2 11.63 -4.63 -12.12
C ALA A 2 11.07 -6.02 -11.83
N ASP A 3 11.72 -6.72 -10.90
CA ASP A 3 11.27 -8.03 -10.45
C ASP A 3 10.38 -7.85 -9.21
N LEU A 4 9.37 -8.71 -9.08
CA LEU A 4 8.50 -8.75 -7.90
C LEU A 4 9.31 -9.15 -6.66
N GLN A 5 9.26 -8.31 -5.63
CA GLN A 5 9.95 -8.50 -4.36
C GLN A 5 9.00 -9.01 -3.28
N PHE A 6 9.47 -9.95 -2.45
CA PHE A 6 8.71 -10.49 -1.32
C PHE A 6 9.35 -10.18 0.04
N ARG A 7 10.54 -9.57 0.02
CA ARG A 7 11.34 -9.27 1.20
C ARG A 7 12.03 -7.92 1.04
N LEU A 8 12.09 -7.17 2.12
CA LEU A 8 12.78 -5.91 2.25
C LEU A 8 14.17 -6.16 2.83
N THR A 9 15.09 -6.56 1.96
CA THR A 9 16.50 -6.70 2.32
C THR A 9 17.13 -5.32 2.59
N ASP A 10 18.28 -5.27 3.27
CA ASP A 10 18.99 -4.01 3.53
C ASP A 10 19.28 -3.21 2.24
N GLU A 11 19.56 -3.89 1.12
CA GLU A 11 19.81 -3.26 -0.18
C GLU A 11 18.53 -2.61 -0.72
N LEU A 12 17.42 -3.36 -0.73
CA LEU A 12 16.13 -2.84 -1.18
C LEU A 12 15.60 -1.74 -0.26
N TRP A 13 15.86 -1.84 1.04
CA TRP A 13 15.51 -0.79 1.99
C TRP A 13 16.27 0.51 1.71
N GLN A 14 17.58 0.44 1.40
CA GLN A 14 18.37 1.63 1.07
C GLN A 14 17.85 2.35 -0.18
N ASP A 15 17.27 1.63 -1.12
CA ASP A 15 16.65 2.21 -2.30
C ASP A 15 15.27 2.81 -1.96
N LEU A 16 14.40 2.05 -1.29
CA LEU A 16 13.04 2.47 -0.97
C LEU A 16 12.97 3.62 0.04
N VAL A 17 13.88 3.70 1.01
CA VAL A 17 13.88 4.79 2.02
C VAL A 17 14.04 6.17 1.37
N THR A 18 14.54 6.24 0.12
CA THR A 18 14.61 7.49 -0.64
C THR A 18 13.23 8.04 -1.05
N LEU A 19 12.18 7.22 -0.95
CA LEU A 19 10.79 7.59 -1.20
C LEU A 19 10.11 8.18 0.05
N GLU A 20 10.73 8.15 1.23
CA GLU A 20 10.18 8.81 2.42
C GLU A 20 10.02 10.33 2.17
N GLY A 21 8.86 10.85 2.58
CA GLY A 21 8.42 12.21 2.29
C GLY A 21 7.86 12.41 0.87
N ALA A 22 7.84 11.39 0.00
CA ALA A 22 7.26 11.52 -1.32
C ALA A 22 5.73 11.65 -1.25
N PRO A 23 5.14 12.70 -1.88
CA PRO A 23 3.70 12.82 -1.97
C PRO A 23 3.09 11.73 -2.85
N ILE A 24 2.01 11.13 -2.36
CA ILE A 24 1.18 10.22 -3.15
C ILE A 24 0.21 11.07 -3.97
N SER A 25 0.36 11.02 -5.29
CA SER A 25 -0.45 11.76 -6.26
C SER A 25 -1.78 11.09 -6.56
N ALA A 26 -1.81 9.76 -6.50
CA ALA A 26 -3.02 8.98 -6.72
C ALA A 26 -2.89 7.56 -6.13
N ILE A 27 -4.03 6.96 -5.78
CA ILE A 27 -4.10 5.58 -5.29
C ILE A 27 -5.11 4.80 -6.13
N VAL A 28 -4.76 3.60 -6.58
CA VAL A 28 -5.72 2.65 -7.18
C VAL A 28 -5.80 1.42 -6.31
N VAL A 29 -7.02 1.02 -5.96
CA VAL A 29 -7.30 -0.20 -5.19
C VAL A 29 -7.94 -1.22 -6.12
N TRP A 30 -7.37 -2.41 -6.19
CA TRP A 30 -7.89 -3.50 -7.00
C TRP A 30 -8.92 -4.33 -6.23
N ASP A 31 -9.94 -4.83 -6.94
CA ASP A 31 -11.05 -5.61 -6.38
C ASP A 31 -10.68 -7.08 -6.10
N GLN A 32 -9.57 -7.53 -6.68
CA GLN A 32 -8.93 -8.82 -6.47
C GLN A 32 -7.55 -8.60 -5.85
N SER A 33 -7.09 -9.58 -5.08
CA SER A 33 -5.73 -9.61 -4.57
C SER A 33 -5.02 -10.89 -4.98
N MET A 34 -3.71 -10.79 -5.19
CA MET A 34 -2.83 -11.95 -5.39
C MET A 34 -2.99 -13.02 -4.29
N LEU A 35 -3.40 -12.64 -3.07
CA LEU A 35 -3.56 -13.57 -1.95
C LEU A 35 -4.91 -14.28 -1.87
N ASP A 36 -5.88 -13.94 -2.72
CA ASP A 36 -7.24 -14.49 -2.62
C ASP A 36 -7.28 -16.01 -2.68
N GLU A 37 -6.43 -16.61 -3.52
CA GLU A 37 -6.36 -18.06 -3.70
C GLU A 37 -5.62 -18.78 -2.56
N ALA A 38 -4.85 -18.05 -1.75
CA ALA A 38 -4.09 -18.61 -0.64
C ALA A 38 -4.91 -18.71 0.65
N LEU A 39 -6.13 -18.14 0.67
CA LEU A 39 -6.99 -18.13 1.84
C LEU A 39 -7.85 -19.39 1.93
N ASP A 40 -8.07 -19.84 3.17
CA ASP A 40 -8.86 -21.05 3.45
C ASP A 40 -10.35 -20.86 3.12
N GLU A 41 -10.86 -19.63 3.18
CA GLU A 41 -12.25 -19.28 2.92
C GLU A 41 -12.40 -18.40 1.67
N PRO A 42 -13.46 -18.58 0.86
CA PRO A 42 -13.72 -17.70 -0.28
C PRO A 42 -13.88 -16.24 0.14
N VAL A 43 -13.08 -15.37 -0.49
CA VAL A 43 -13.12 -13.93 -0.23
C VAL A 43 -14.34 -13.31 -0.91
N THR A 44 -15.07 -12.47 -0.15
CA THR A 44 -16.10 -11.58 -0.70
C THR A 44 -15.65 -10.14 -0.52
N PRO A 45 -16.18 -9.18 -1.31
CA PRO A 45 -15.84 -7.76 -1.12
C PRO A 45 -16.07 -7.27 0.31
N ALA A 46 -17.11 -7.76 1.00
CA ALA A 46 -17.43 -7.33 2.38
C ALA A 46 -16.54 -7.96 3.46
N THR A 47 -15.82 -9.03 3.14
CA THR A 47 -14.99 -9.78 4.12
C THR A 47 -13.52 -9.81 3.70
N ARG A 48 -13.13 -8.95 2.76
CA ARG A 48 -11.80 -8.92 2.15
C ARG A 48 -10.75 -8.40 3.16
N PRO A 49 -9.74 -9.21 3.52
CA PRO A 49 -8.67 -8.77 4.42
C PRO A 49 -7.46 -8.16 3.69
N PHE A 50 -7.28 -8.47 2.41
CA PHE A 50 -6.15 -8.00 1.61
C PHE A 50 -6.61 -7.42 0.27
N VAL A 51 -5.94 -6.38 -0.20
CA VAL A 51 -6.13 -5.74 -1.51
C VAL A 51 -4.79 -5.61 -2.22
N ASP A 52 -4.82 -5.51 -3.55
CA ASP A 52 -3.67 -5.00 -4.28
C ASP A 52 -3.85 -3.48 -4.49
N ILE A 53 -2.77 -2.71 -4.39
CA ILE A 53 -2.78 -1.24 -4.41
C ILE A 53 -1.66 -0.72 -5.32
N ASP A 54 -2.00 0.19 -6.22
CA ASP A 54 -0.99 0.98 -6.94
C ASP A 54 -0.89 2.36 -6.29
N LEU A 55 0.31 2.74 -5.84
CA LEU A 55 0.62 4.09 -5.38
C LEU A 55 1.37 4.85 -6.47
N TYR A 56 0.83 5.97 -6.91
CA TYR A 56 1.45 6.86 -7.90
C TYR A 56 2.11 8.03 -7.17
N LEU A 57 3.43 8.05 -7.09
CA LEU A 57 4.19 9.07 -6.36
C LEU A 57 4.50 10.26 -7.26
N ALA A 58 4.59 11.46 -6.67
CA ALA A 58 4.84 12.72 -7.40
C ALA A 58 6.19 12.77 -8.14
N ASN A 59 7.13 11.90 -7.78
CA ASN A 59 8.44 11.76 -8.43
C ASN A 59 8.41 10.83 -9.67
N GLN A 60 7.22 10.44 -10.16
CA GLN A 60 7.00 9.49 -11.27
C GLN A 60 7.30 8.02 -10.95
N THR A 61 7.62 7.69 -9.69
CA THR A 61 7.66 6.30 -9.22
C THR A 61 6.24 5.79 -9.03
N LYS A 62 5.98 4.58 -9.52
CA LYS A 62 4.78 3.78 -9.22
C LYS A 62 5.21 2.66 -8.29
N LEU A 63 4.54 2.50 -7.16
CA LEU A 63 4.75 1.36 -6.26
C LEU A 63 3.51 0.46 -6.32
N GLU A 64 3.68 -0.74 -6.86
CA GLU A 64 2.64 -1.76 -6.91
C GLU A 64 2.76 -2.65 -5.67
N LEU A 65 1.70 -2.72 -4.88
CA LEU A 65 1.62 -3.43 -3.61
C LEU A 65 0.64 -4.58 -3.74
N TYR A 66 1.09 -5.78 -3.45
CA TYR A 66 0.32 -7.01 -3.62
C TYR A 66 0.07 -7.66 -2.26
N GLY A 67 -1.18 -8.02 -2.01
CA GLY A 67 -1.59 -8.59 -0.73
C GLY A 67 -1.40 -7.62 0.44
N ALA A 68 -1.81 -6.37 0.25
CA ALA A 68 -1.71 -5.32 1.24
C ALA A 68 -2.81 -5.44 2.30
N SER A 69 -2.41 -5.42 3.56
CA SER A 69 -3.28 -5.29 4.74
C SER A 69 -3.14 -3.89 5.31
N ILE A 70 -4.26 -3.25 5.64
CA ILE A 70 -4.29 -1.85 6.09
C ILE A 70 -4.79 -1.78 7.53
N ALA A 71 -4.04 -1.12 8.40
CA ALA A 71 -4.43 -0.85 9.79
C ALA A 71 -4.21 0.64 10.13
N ILE A 72 -4.86 1.12 11.19
CA ILE A 72 -4.66 2.50 11.67
C ILE A 72 -3.31 2.63 12.38
N ASP A 73 -2.93 1.61 13.15
CA ASP A 73 -1.68 1.53 13.91
C ASP A 73 -1.34 0.06 14.21
N GLU A 74 -0.23 -0.18 14.91
CA GLU A 74 0.27 -1.53 15.21
C GLU A 74 -0.60 -2.29 16.22
N GLU A 75 -1.46 -1.59 16.97
CA GLU A 75 -2.34 -2.19 17.99
C GLU A 75 -3.75 -2.48 17.44
N SER A 76 -4.09 -1.89 16.29
CA SER A 76 -5.39 -2.01 15.64
C SER A 76 -5.48 -3.27 14.79
N ASP A 77 -6.66 -3.89 14.80
CA ASP A 77 -6.98 -4.93 13.82
C ASP A 77 -6.99 -4.34 12.40
N PRO A 78 -6.60 -5.13 11.37
CA PRO A 78 -6.73 -4.73 9.99
C PRO A 78 -8.16 -4.34 9.60
N ILE A 79 -8.28 -3.35 8.73
CA ILE A 79 -9.54 -2.96 8.13
C ILE A 79 -9.98 -4.06 7.16
N ILE A 80 -11.21 -4.55 7.34
CA ILE A 80 -11.79 -5.60 6.53
C ILE A 80 -12.90 -5.02 5.66
N GLY A 81 -12.92 -5.42 4.39
CA GLY A 81 -13.94 -5.01 3.43
C GLY A 81 -13.41 -4.01 2.42
N LEU A 82 -13.66 -4.27 1.14
CA LEU A 82 -13.17 -3.45 0.02
C LEU A 82 -13.69 -2.01 0.08
N ASP A 83 -14.97 -1.83 0.42
CA ASP A 83 -15.58 -0.50 0.55
C ASP A 83 -14.97 0.29 1.72
N ASP A 84 -14.77 -0.35 2.88
CA ASP A 84 -14.20 0.28 4.07
C ASP A 84 -12.71 0.63 3.87
N ILE A 85 -11.96 -0.24 3.19
CA ILE A 85 -10.58 0.00 2.75
C ILE A 85 -10.54 1.20 1.79
N GLY A 86 -11.36 1.18 0.74
CA GLY A 86 -11.42 2.24 -0.26
C GLY A 86 -11.82 3.59 0.33
N GLU A 87 -12.83 3.62 1.20
CA GLU A 87 -13.26 4.85 1.88
C GLU A 87 -12.16 5.38 2.82
N THR A 88 -11.47 4.50 3.54
CA THR A 88 -10.38 4.91 4.45
C THR A 88 -9.22 5.52 3.67
N LEU A 89 -8.76 4.87 2.59
CA LEU A 89 -7.71 5.41 1.73
C LEU A 89 -8.13 6.73 1.06
N ALA A 90 -9.37 6.82 0.57
CA ALA A 90 -9.90 8.04 -0.05
C ALA A 90 -10.08 9.20 0.93
N ARG A 91 -10.38 8.92 2.20
CA ARG A 91 -10.39 9.94 3.24
C ARG A 91 -8.97 10.39 3.55
N HIS A 92 -8.03 9.45 3.67
CA HIS A 92 -6.64 9.73 4.00
C HIS A 92 -5.96 10.57 2.91
N SER A 93 -6.14 10.20 1.63
CA SER A 93 -5.53 10.86 0.46
C SER A 93 -5.92 12.33 0.28
N ARG A 94 -7.15 12.70 0.66
CA ARG A 94 -7.66 14.08 0.55
C ARG A 94 -6.87 15.09 1.37
N ASP A 95 -6.23 14.63 2.42
CA ASP A 95 -5.49 15.45 3.38
C ASP A 95 -3.97 15.43 3.11
N GLY A 96 -3.54 15.16 1.87
CA GLY A 96 -2.13 15.28 1.47
C GLY A 96 -1.27 14.12 1.98
N THR A 97 -1.53 12.91 1.48
CA THR A 97 -0.81 11.70 1.91
C THR A 97 0.62 11.65 1.39
N ILE A 98 1.55 11.25 2.25
CA ILE A 98 2.94 10.96 1.94
C ILE A 98 3.31 9.54 2.41
N ILE A 99 4.42 9.01 1.89
CA ILE A 99 5.11 7.91 2.56
C ILE A 99 5.92 8.50 3.72
N ASP A 100 5.51 8.23 4.96
CA ASP A 100 6.15 8.74 6.16
C ASP A 100 7.40 7.93 6.52
N GLU A 101 7.28 6.60 6.47
CA GLU A 101 8.31 5.65 6.88
C GLU A 101 8.24 4.38 6.03
N ILE A 102 9.42 3.86 5.68
CA ILE A 102 9.62 2.53 5.12
C ILE A 102 10.18 1.61 6.22
N ALA A 103 9.37 0.68 6.68
CA ALA A 103 9.71 -0.25 7.75
C ALA A 103 9.76 -1.70 7.28
N SER A 104 10.52 -2.51 8.03
CA SER A 104 10.58 -3.97 7.87
C SER A 104 9.75 -4.63 8.96
N GLY A 105 8.75 -5.42 8.56
CA GLY A 105 7.90 -6.19 9.46
C GLY A 105 8.46 -7.60 9.74
N PRO A 106 7.62 -8.49 10.31
CA PRO A 106 7.95 -9.90 10.46
C PRO A 106 8.39 -10.53 9.12
N GLU A 107 9.36 -11.44 9.17
CA GLU A 107 9.86 -12.15 7.98
C GLU A 107 10.41 -11.24 6.87
N GLU A 108 10.90 -10.05 7.23
CA GLU A 108 11.43 -9.04 6.30
C GLU A 108 10.36 -8.50 5.35
N MET A 109 9.08 -8.52 5.71
CA MET A 109 8.02 -7.96 4.86
C MET A 109 8.10 -6.43 4.79
N LEU A 110 7.67 -5.85 3.67
CA LEU A 110 7.56 -4.39 3.54
C LEU A 110 6.36 -3.90 4.35
N VAL A 111 6.58 -2.88 5.18
CA VAL A 111 5.52 -2.12 5.84
C VAL A 111 5.71 -0.65 5.48
N LEU A 112 4.69 -0.03 4.91
CA LEU A 112 4.65 1.41 4.66
C LEU A 112 3.86 2.09 5.77
N VAL A 113 4.37 3.20 6.28
CA VAL A 113 3.59 4.13 7.10
C VAL A 113 3.17 5.28 6.19
N LEU A 114 1.86 5.46 6.02
CA LEU A 114 1.32 6.60 5.27
C LEU A 114 0.83 7.63 6.27
N SER A 115 1.37 8.85 6.22
CA SER A 115 0.89 9.98 7.02
C SER A 115 0.20 11.02 6.14
N ASN A 116 -0.63 11.88 6.75
CA ASN A 116 -1.28 12.99 6.07
C ASN A 116 -1.10 14.30 6.86
N ASP A 117 -1.53 15.44 6.31
CA ASP A 117 -1.41 16.77 6.92
C ASP A 117 -2.16 16.90 8.26
N ARG A 118 -3.06 15.95 8.57
CA ARG A 118 -3.79 15.89 9.84
C ARG A 118 -3.10 15.04 10.90
N ASN A 119 -1.91 14.54 10.59
CA ASN A 119 -1.12 13.67 11.45
C ASN A 119 -1.82 12.34 11.78
N GLU A 120 -2.68 11.88 10.85
CA GLU A 120 -3.29 10.56 10.87
C GLU A 120 -2.38 9.60 10.09
N SER A 121 -2.13 8.43 10.67
CA SER A 121 -1.28 7.41 10.05
C SER A 121 -2.11 6.19 9.63
N LEU A 122 -1.63 5.51 8.59
CA LEU A 122 -2.06 4.17 8.20
C LEU A 122 -0.83 3.29 8.03
N LEU A 123 -0.91 2.07 8.54
CA LEU A 123 0.07 1.02 8.29
C LEU A 123 -0.40 0.17 7.11
N VAL A 124 0.48 -0.03 6.14
CA VAL A 124 0.23 -0.89 4.98
C VAL A 124 1.26 -2.00 4.97
N ALA A 125 0.87 -3.17 5.45
CA ALA A 125 1.70 -4.37 5.50
C ALA A 125 1.55 -5.14 4.18
N VAL A 126 2.65 -5.38 3.46
CA VAL A 126 2.64 -5.80 2.06
C VAL A 126 3.35 -7.14 1.89
N SER A 127 2.73 -8.06 1.15
CA SER A 127 3.26 -9.41 0.94
C SER A 127 4.22 -9.48 -0.25
N ALA A 128 3.96 -8.69 -1.30
CA ALA A 128 4.91 -8.51 -2.39
C ALA A 128 4.78 -7.11 -2.99
N TRP A 129 5.84 -6.60 -3.58
CA TRP A 129 5.84 -5.26 -4.17
C TRP A 129 6.76 -5.16 -5.38
N MET A 130 6.51 -4.15 -6.20
CA MET A 130 7.34 -3.82 -7.35
C MET A 130 7.35 -2.31 -7.59
N GLU A 131 8.52 -1.77 -7.94
CA GLU A 131 8.66 -0.40 -8.42
C GLU A 131 8.59 -0.36 -9.95
N ASP A 132 7.82 0.59 -10.47
CA ASP A 132 7.77 0.94 -11.88
C ASP A 132 7.77 2.46 -12.06
N VAL A 133 7.73 2.92 -13.30
CA VAL A 133 7.63 4.34 -13.65
C VAL A 133 6.29 4.59 -14.35
N TRP A 134 5.60 5.66 -13.96
CA TRP A 134 4.34 6.05 -14.60
C TRP A 134 4.48 7.31 -15.47
N GLU A 135 3.73 7.34 -16.58
CA GLU A 135 3.69 8.50 -17.51
C GLU A 135 2.38 9.28 -17.40
N THR A 136 1.27 8.59 -17.11
CA THR A 136 -0.06 9.17 -16.98
C THR A 136 -0.77 8.58 -15.78
N LEU A 137 -1.49 9.40 -15.02
CA LEU A 137 -2.35 8.94 -13.93
C LEU A 137 -3.59 8.23 -14.48
N PRO A 138 -4.07 7.18 -13.79
CA PRO A 138 -5.34 6.53 -14.14
C PRO A 138 -6.54 7.43 -13.87
N GLU A 139 -7.60 7.32 -14.68
CA GLU A 139 -8.81 8.16 -14.58
C GLU A 139 -9.65 7.87 -13.34
N ASP A 140 -9.65 6.62 -12.87
CA ASP A 140 -10.44 6.14 -11.73
C ASP A 140 -9.64 6.11 -10.41
N ALA A 141 -8.50 6.81 -10.38
CA ALA A 141 -7.67 6.87 -9.19
C ALA A 141 -8.31 7.73 -8.09
N ILE A 142 -8.10 7.30 -6.85
CA ILE A 142 -8.44 8.02 -5.63
C ILE A 142 -7.49 9.19 -5.41
#